data_AF-A0A7S2RD77-F1
#
_entry.id   AF-A0A7S2RD77-F1
#
_cell.length_a   1.000
_cell.length_b   1.000
_cell.length_c   1.000
_cell.angle_alpha   90.00
_cell.angle_beta   90.00
_cell.angle_gamma   90.00
#
_symmetry.space_group_name_H-M   'P 1'
#
loop_
_entity.id
_entity.type
_entity.pdbx_description
1 polymer ?
#
loop_
_entity_poly.entity_id
_entity_poly.type
_entity_poly.pdbx_seq_one_letter_code
_entity_poly.pdbx_strand_id
1 'polypeptide(L)'
;AQILRFLKMHAHPHVGHPSSNSSLIPPNVVDQIWLWDRERTRVQFQEVNILQCGSRAEYLSVQQYAVDHDAYAWSRGADMGNGGAKAGNNKIMLKYEKAEMIMSYLRRWRTA
;
A
#
# COMPACT_ATOMS: atom_id res chain seq x y z
N ALA A 1 7.20 -10.32 17.95
CA ALA A 1 5.82 -10.70 18.26
C ALA A 1 5.70 -11.18 19.72
N GLN A 2 4.81 -10.57 20.50
CA GLN A 2 4.56 -10.91 21.91
C GLN A 2 4.05 -12.35 22.09
N ILE A 3 3.26 -12.86 21.14
CA ILE A 3 2.70 -14.23 21.14
C ILE A 3 3.81 -15.29 21.07
N LEU A 4 4.78 -15.15 20.16
CA LEU A 4 5.90 -16.10 20.05
C LEU A 4 6.76 -16.12 21.30
N ARG A 5 6.97 -14.95 21.94
CA ARG A 5 7.72 -14.86 23.21
C ARG A 5 6.97 -15.57 24.34
N PHE A 6 5.65 -15.37 24.43
CA PHE A 6 4.78 -16.06 25.39
C PHE A 6 4.84 -17.57 25.22
N LEU A 7 4.71 -18.06 23.98
CA LEU A 7 4.79 -19.50 23.67
C LEU A 7 6.16 -20.10 24.04
N LYS A 8 7.26 -19.37 23.85
CA LYS A 8 8.60 -19.84 24.25
C LYS A 8 8.76 -19.93 25.78
N MET A 9 8.20 -18.98 26.53
CA MET A 9 8.30 -18.96 28.00
C MET A 9 7.42 -20.02 28.69
N HIS A 10 6.34 -20.45 28.03
CA HIS A 10 5.38 -21.41 28.56
C HIS A 10 5.37 -22.75 27.82
N ALA A 11 6.31 -22.96 26.89
CA ALA A 11 6.49 -24.26 26.26
C ALA A 11 6.95 -25.28 27.31
N HIS A 12 6.31 -26.44 27.33
CA HIS A 12 6.77 -27.52 28.19
C HIS A 12 8.18 -27.98 27.76
N PRO A 13 9.12 -28.20 28.70
CA PRO A 13 10.51 -28.53 28.39
C PRO A 13 10.70 -29.82 27.56
N HIS A 14 9.68 -30.69 27.52
CA HIS A 14 9.72 -32.01 26.87
C HIS A 14 9.27 -32.02 25.39
N VAL A 15 9.04 -30.85 24.78
CA VAL A 15 8.55 -30.78 23.38
C VAL A 15 9.67 -30.94 22.35
N GLY A 16 10.94 -30.98 22.77
CA GLY A 16 12.09 -31.25 21.90
C GLY A 16 12.67 -32.65 22.11
N HIS A 17 12.87 -33.42 21.04
CA HIS A 17 13.73 -34.60 21.09
C HIS A 17 15.15 -34.13 21.49
N PRO A 18 15.79 -34.73 22.51
CA PRO A 18 17.04 -34.23 23.10
C PRO A 18 18.24 -34.18 22.13
N SER A 19 18.12 -34.72 20.92
CA SER A 19 19.18 -34.76 19.90
C SER A 19 19.03 -33.74 18.76
N SER A 20 17.99 -32.90 18.73
CA SER A 20 17.84 -31.88 17.69
C SER A 20 17.69 -30.50 18.31
N ASN A 21 18.52 -29.55 17.86
CA ASN A 21 18.39 -28.10 18.10
C ASN A 21 17.11 -27.52 17.43
N SER A 22 15.97 -28.20 17.55
CA SER A 22 14.69 -27.81 16.98
C SER A 22 13.99 -26.84 17.93
N SER A 23 13.50 -25.72 17.38
CA SER A 23 12.63 -24.76 18.09
C SER A 23 11.53 -25.50 18.87
N LEU A 24 11.33 -25.13 20.15
CA LEU A 24 10.25 -25.64 21.02
C LEU A 24 8.84 -25.38 20.45
N ILE A 25 8.73 -24.44 19.52
CA ILE A 25 7.49 -24.13 18.81
C ILE A 25 7.57 -24.75 17.42
N PRO A 26 6.59 -25.59 17.02
CA PRO A 26 6.48 -26.11 15.67
C PRO A 26 6.43 -24.99 14.61
N PRO A 27 7.12 -25.16 13.46
CA PRO A 27 7.22 -24.11 12.44
C PRO A 27 5.85 -23.69 11.88
N ASN A 28 4.92 -24.63 11.71
CA ASN A 28 3.55 -24.34 11.24
C ASN A 28 2.77 -23.40 12.17
N VAL A 29 2.98 -23.47 13.49
CA VAL A 29 2.35 -22.57 14.46
C VAL A 29 2.94 -21.17 14.32
N VAL A 30 4.24 -21.06 14.07
CA VAL A 30 4.89 -19.78 13.77
C VAL A 30 4.28 -19.17 12.52
N ASP A 31 4.15 -19.94 11.45
CA ASP A 31 3.57 -19.47 10.19
C ASP A 31 2.11 -19.05 10.34
N GLN A 32 1.29 -19.80 11.08
CA GLN A 32 -0.10 -19.43 11.36
C GLN A 32 -0.21 -18.08 12.09
N ILE A 33 0.64 -17.86 13.09
CA ILE A 33 0.69 -16.59 13.81
C ILE A 33 1.05 -15.44 12.86
N TRP A 34 2.02 -15.64 11.97
CA TRP A 34 2.39 -14.64 10.95
C TRP A 34 1.27 -14.38 9.95
N LEU A 35 0.57 -15.41 9.48
CA LEU A 35 -0.57 -15.26 8.58
C LEU A 35 -1.69 -14.46 9.24
N TRP A 36 -2.03 -14.76 10.50
CA TRP A 36 -3.03 -14.01 11.24
C TRP A 36 -2.62 -12.57 11.53
N ASP A 37 -1.34 -12.32 11.79
CA ASP A 37 -0.83 -10.96 11.98
C ASP A 37 -0.97 -10.13 10.70
N ARG A 38 -0.56 -10.70 9.56
CA ARG A 38 -0.71 -10.08 8.23
C ARG A 38 -2.17 -9.89 7.84
N GLU A 39 -3.05 -10.80 8.25
CA GLU A 39 -4.50 -10.68 8.02
C GLU A 39 -5.06 -9.42 8.68
N ARG A 40 -4.63 -9.13 9.90
CA ARG A 40 -5.08 -7.93 10.63
C ARG A 40 -4.65 -6.64 9.95
N THR A 41 -3.54 -6.66 9.23
CA THR A 41 -3.00 -5.48 8.51
C THR A 41 -3.35 -5.45 7.02
N ARG A 42 -4.30 -6.28 6.58
CA ARG A 42 -4.66 -6.40 5.15
C ARG A 42 -5.26 -5.11 4.58
N VAL A 43 -6.03 -4.39 5.39
CA VAL A 43 -6.65 -3.11 4.98
C VAL A 43 -5.77 -1.97 5.44
N GLN A 44 -5.32 -1.16 4.49
CA GLN A 44 -4.61 0.08 4.75
C GLN A 44 -5.53 1.25 4.42
N PHE A 45 -5.74 2.13 5.39
CA PHE A 45 -6.46 3.37 5.18
C PHE A 45 -5.47 4.44 4.74
N GLN A 46 -5.77 5.10 3.62
CA GLN A 46 -4.98 6.20 3.12
C GLN A 46 -5.91 7.36 2.76
N GLU A 47 -5.66 8.52 3.34
CA GLU A 47 -6.39 9.74 3.03
C GLU A 47 -5.93 10.29 1.67
N VAL A 48 -6.90 10.59 0.81
CA VAL A 48 -6.64 11.05 -0.56
C VAL A 48 -7.53 12.22 -0.95
N ASN A 49 -6.98 13.08 -1.81
CA ASN A 49 -7.73 14.12 -2.51
C ASN A 49 -7.99 13.67 -3.96
N ILE A 50 -9.22 13.85 -4.43
CA ILE A 50 -9.61 13.55 -5.80
C ILE A 50 -9.41 14.79 -6.65
N LEU A 51 -8.53 14.68 -7.64
CA LEU A 51 -8.32 15.70 -8.66
C LEU A 51 -8.97 15.28 -9.97
N GLN A 52 -9.90 16.10 -10.46
CA GLN A 52 -10.47 15.97 -11.79
C GLN A 52 -9.66 16.78 -12.80
N CYS A 53 -9.02 16.11 -13.75
CA CYS A 53 -8.31 16.78 -14.83
C CYS A 53 -9.25 17.11 -16.00
N GLY A 54 -9.03 18.26 -16.63
CA GLY A 54 -9.84 18.76 -17.74
C GLY A 54 -9.57 18.03 -19.06
N SER A 55 -8.35 17.55 -19.28
CA SER A 55 -7.94 16.87 -20.50
C SER A 55 -7.06 15.65 -20.21
N ARG A 56 -6.86 14.81 -21.23
CA ARG A 56 -5.94 13.67 -21.13
C ARG A 56 -4.48 14.11 -20.98
N ALA A 57 -4.08 15.18 -21.66
CA ALA A 57 -2.74 15.74 -21.56
C ALA A 57 -2.44 16.26 -20.15
N GLU A 58 -3.40 16.99 -19.55
CA GLU A 58 -3.32 17.44 -18.16
C GLU A 58 -3.20 16.26 -17.19
N TYR A 59 -4.02 15.22 -17.39
CA TYR A 59 -3.96 13.99 -16.57
C TYR A 59 -2.57 13.34 -16.62
N LEU A 60 -2.00 13.15 -17.81
CA LEU A 60 -0.69 12.51 -17.96
C LEU A 60 0.43 13.34 -17.31
N SER A 61 0.38 14.66 -17.50
CA SER A 61 1.35 15.59 -16.92
C SER A 61 1.31 15.57 -15.38
N VAL A 62 0.10 15.66 -14.81
CA VAL A 62 -0.12 15.61 -13.36
C VAL A 62 0.22 14.23 -12.79
N GLN A 63 -0.12 13.15 -13.49
CA GLN A 63 0.19 11.80 -13.05
C GLN A 63 1.70 11.59 -12.95
N GLN A 64 2.45 11.96 -13.98
CA GLN A 64 3.91 11.84 -13.98
C GLN A 64 4.52 12.63 -12.82
N TYR A 65 4.14 13.90 -12.70
CA TYR A 65 4.64 14.77 -11.63
C TYR A 65 4.28 14.22 -10.23
N ALA A 66 3.07 13.66 -10.06
CA ALA A 66 2.65 13.04 -8.81
C ALA A 66 3.42 11.76 -8.48
N VAL A 67 3.77 10.94 -9.47
CA VAL A 67 4.62 9.75 -9.28
C VAL A 67 6.03 10.17 -8.85
N ASP A 68 6.62 11.15 -9.55
CA ASP A 68 7.99 11.61 -9.30
C ASP A 68 8.17 12.18 -7.88
N HIS A 69 7.11 12.73 -7.28
CA HIS A 69 7.14 13.31 -5.94
C HIS A 69 6.46 12.44 -4.87
N ASP A 70 6.14 11.18 -5.20
CA ASP A 70 5.47 10.23 -4.31
C ASP A 70 4.14 10.80 -3.73
N ALA A 71 3.42 11.57 -4.54
CA ALA A 71 2.11 12.14 -4.24
C ALA A 71 0.97 11.33 -4.87
N TYR A 72 1.28 10.44 -5.83
CA TYR A 72 0.30 9.57 -6.45
C TYR A 72 -0.18 8.50 -5.46
N ALA A 73 -1.50 8.36 -5.31
CA ALA A 73 -2.11 7.28 -4.52
C ALA A 73 -2.72 6.22 -5.45
N TRP A 74 -3.64 6.64 -6.31
CA TRP A 74 -4.33 5.73 -7.22
C TRP A 74 -5.02 6.47 -8.37
N SER A 75 -5.29 5.80 -9.48
CA SER A 75 -6.19 6.32 -10.52
C SER A 75 -6.73 5.19 -11.38
N ARG A 76 -7.95 5.36 -11.91
CA ARG A 76 -8.63 4.36 -12.77
C ARG A 76 -8.00 4.20 -14.16
N GLY A 77 -6.91 4.92 -14.48
CA GLY A 77 -6.24 4.89 -15.77
C GLY A 77 -4.85 4.25 -15.77
N ALA A 78 -4.39 3.76 -14.62
CA ALA A 78 -3.07 3.12 -14.47
C ALA A 78 -3.11 1.59 -14.51
N ASP A 79 -4.30 0.98 -14.60
CA ASP A 79 -4.42 -0.46 -14.91
C ASP A 79 -3.97 -0.67 -16.36
N MET A 80 -2.70 -1.05 -16.49
CA MET A 80 -2.04 -1.57 -17.69
C MET A 80 -2.71 -2.89 -18.10
N GLY A 81 -3.92 -2.82 -18.66
CA GLY A 81 -4.66 -4.01 -19.08
C GLY A 81 -6.01 -3.68 -19.71
N ASN A 82 -6.02 -3.41 -21.02
CA ASN A 82 -7.17 -3.67 -21.90
C ASN A 82 -8.52 -2.98 -21.59
N GLY A 83 -8.51 -1.71 -21.24
CA GLY A 83 -9.74 -0.91 -21.21
C GLY A 83 -9.45 0.55 -21.44
N GLY A 84 -9.47 0.98 -22.71
CA GLY A 84 -9.25 2.38 -23.10
C GLY A 84 -9.97 3.34 -22.15
N ALA A 85 -9.23 4.34 -21.66
CA ALA A 85 -9.75 5.35 -20.76
C ALA A 85 -11.02 5.95 -21.37
N LYS A 86 -12.19 5.56 -20.85
CA LYS A 86 -13.47 6.15 -21.26
C LYS A 86 -13.36 7.66 -21.04
N ALA A 87 -13.62 8.43 -22.09
CA ALA A 87 -13.66 9.89 -22.05
C ALA A 87 -14.56 10.32 -20.87
N GLY A 88 -13.94 10.84 -19.81
CA GLY A 88 -14.62 11.18 -18.55
C GLY A 88 -13.92 10.70 -17.28
N ASN A 89 -13.03 9.71 -17.34
CA ASN A 89 -12.34 9.16 -16.17
C ASN A 89 -10.94 9.76 -15.91
N ASN A 90 -10.78 11.08 -16.10
CA ASN A 90 -9.53 11.77 -15.81
C ASN A 90 -9.40 12.13 -14.31
N LYS A 91 -9.70 11.18 -13.43
CA LYS A 91 -9.61 11.36 -11.98
C LYS A 91 -8.32 10.75 -11.45
N ILE A 92 -7.57 11.52 -10.69
CA ILE A 92 -6.37 11.08 -9.99
C ILE A 92 -6.63 11.23 -8.49
N MET A 93 -6.33 10.19 -7.71
CA MET A 93 -6.28 10.25 -6.26
C MET A 93 -4.85 10.55 -5.84
N LEU A 94 -4.69 11.62 -5.08
CA LEU A 94 -3.41 12.11 -4.58
C LEU A 94 -3.36 11.92 -3.08
N LYS A 95 -2.21 11.55 -2.53
CA LYS A 95 -2.01 11.51 -1.08
C LYS A 95 -2.32 12.88 -0.49
N TYR A 96 -3.17 12.92 0.54
CA TYR A 96 -3.69 14.17 1.11
C TYR A 96 -2.56 15.16 1.48
N GLU A 97 -1.53 14.66 2.15
CA GLU A 97 -0.34 15.41 2.58
C GLU A 97 0.41 16.17 1.47
N LYS A 98 0.30 15.71 0.21
CA LYS A 98 1.05 16.27 -0.93
C LYS A 98 0.14 16.90 -1.98
N ALA A 99 -1.17 16.94 -1.74
CA ALA A 99 -2.13 17.42 -2.72
C ALA A 99 -1.92 18.89 -3.12
N GLU A 100 -1.64 19.78 -2.16
CA GLU A 100 -1.44 21.21 -2.43
C GLU A 100 -0.25 21.49 -3.37
N MET A 101 0.81 20.70 -3.26
CA MET A 101 1.97 20.79 -4.15
C MET A 101 1.57 20.46 -5.60
N ILE A 102 0.76 19.41 -5.79
CA ILE A 102 0.26 19.02 -7.10
C ILE A 102 -0.73 20.06 -7.65
N MET A 103 -1.59 20.62 -6.81
CA MET A 103 -2.50 21.69 -7.20
C MET A 103 -1.75 22.95 -7.63
N SER A 104 -0.65 23.27 -6.95
CA SER A 104 0.23 24.40 -7.31
C SER A 104 0.95 24.18 -8.64
N TYR A 105 1.39 22.94 -8.91
CA TYR A 105 1.89 22.55 -10.23
C TYR A 105 0.82 22.70 -11.31
N LEU A 106 -0.38 22.17 -11.08
CA LEU A 106 -1.48 22.23 -12.03
C LEU A 106 -1.89 23.67 -12.37
N ARG A 107 -1.94 24.57 -11.38
CA ARG A 107 -2.22 26.00 -11.60
C ARG A 107 -1.22 26.61 -12.58
N ARG A 108 0.09 26.35 -12.37
CA ARG A 108 1.16 26.84 -13.25
C ARG A 108 1.06 26.24 -14.66
N TRP A 109 0.76 24.94 -14.75
CA TRP A 109 0.62 24.25 -16.03
C TRP A 109 -0.52 24.80 -16.88
N ARG A 110 -1.65 25.18 -16.26
CA ARG A 110 -2.80 25.76 -16.97
C ARG A 110 -2.61 27.21 -17.42
N THR A 111 -1.68 27.94 -16.81
CA THR A 111 -1.39 29.34 -17.14
C THR A 111 -0.26 29.49 -18.16
N ALA A 112 0.46 28.41 -18.46
CA ALA A 112 1.50 28.35 -19.48
C ALA A 112 0.88 28.07 -20.85
#